data_AF-A0A3D2NRE2-F1
#
_entry.id   AF-A0A3D2NRE2-F1
#
_cell.length_a   1.000
_cell.length_b   1.000
_cell.length_c   1.000
_cell.angle_alpha   90.00
_cell.angle_beta   90.00
_cell.angle_gamma   90.00
#
_symmetry.space_group_name_H-M   'P 1'
#
loop_
_entity.id
_entity.type
_entity.pdbx_description
1 polymer ?
#
loop_
_entity_poly.entity_id
_entity_poly.type
_entity_poly.pdbx_seq_one_letter_code
_entity_poly.pdbx_strand_id
1 'polypeptide(L)'
;MPQKSYLKVFGYGLLLFVITNLLLLSVSFISQSDQPIDHWWVGTIVAILVAFFSWLFARRLHPTTSKQALTYGTIWAIMLAGILLIIAIPNKTTSIVFGQWSTYLIFVGTAMGPLLAKPKPAAQNTNVSK
;
A
#
# COMPACT_ATOMS: atom_id res chain seq x y z
N MET A 1 -21.09 -2.64 -3.34
CA MET A 1 -20.32 -3.77 -3.92
C MET A 1 -20.88 -5.07 -3.34
N PRO A 2 -20.79 -6.22 -4.02
CA PRO A 2 -21.26 -7.49 -3.44
C PRO A 2 -20.40 -7.88 -2.22
N GLN A 3 -21.01 -8.46 -1.17
CA GLN A 3 -20.38 -8.81 0.12
C GLN A 3 -19.08 -9.61 -0.03
N LYS A 4 -19.02 -10.52 -1.02
CA LYS A 4 -17.83 -11.33 -1.35
C LYS A 4 -16.63 -10.51 -1.82
N SER A 5 -16.86 -9.32 -2.37
CA SER A 5 -15.79 -8.43 -2.84
C SER A 5 -15.13 -7.67 -1.69
N TYR A 6 -15.89 -7.28 -0.66
CA TYR A 6 -15.34 -6.62 0.52
C TYR A 6 -14.37 -7.52 1.28
N LEU A 7 -14.72 -8.80 1.47
CA LEU A 7 -13.85 -9.75 2.16
C LEU A 7 -12.48 -9.88 1.47
N LYS A 8 -12.46 -9.89 0.13
CA LYS A 8 -11.21 -9.91 -0.64
C LYS A 8 -10.39 -8.63 -0.47
N VAL A 9 -11.04 -7.46 -0.48
CA VAL A 9 -10.38 -6.16 -0.26
C VAL A 9 -9.73 -6.15 1.13
N PHE A 10 -10.46 -6.53 2.17
CA PHE A 10 -9.91 -6.62 3.54
C PHE A 10 -8.77 -7.64 3.64
N GLY A 11 -8.93 -8.83 3.05
CA GLY A 11 -7.89 -9.86 3.04
C GLY A 11 -6.59 -9.39 2.39
N TYR A 12 -6.67 -8.66 1.27
CA TYR A 12 -5.49 -8.07 0.63
C TYR A 12 -4.88 -6.93 1.45
N GLY A 13 -5.69 -6.14 2.15
CA GLY A 13 -5.19 -5.12 3.08
C GLY A 13 -4.40 -5.74 4.24
N LEU A 14 -4.89 -6.84 4.79
CA LEU A 14 -4.20 -7.58 5.85
C LEU A 14 -2.89 -8.23 5.34
N LEU A 15 -2.93 -8.77 4.12
CA LEU A 15 -1.75 -9.32 3.46
C LEU A 15 -0.69 -8.23 3.18
N LEU A 16 -1.11 -7.03 2.76
CA LEU A 16 -0.25 -5.86 2.60
C LEU A 16 0.44 -5.47 3.90
N PHE A 17 -0.29 -5.51 5.03
CA PHE A 17 0.29 -5.27 6.34
C PHE A 17 1.39 -6.30 6.67
N VAL A 18 1.11 -7.60 6.48
CA VAL A 18 2.11 -8.66 6.70
C VAL A 18 3.34 -8.45 5.83
N ILE A 19 3.15 -8.18 4.52
CA ILE A 19 4.25 -7.94 3.60
C ILE A 19 5.07 -6.71 4.02
N THR A 20 4.42 -5.62 4.43
CA THR A 20 5.11 -4.41 4.87
C THR A 20 6.03 -4.69 6.07
N ASN A 21 5.55 -5.47 7.04
CA ASN A 21 6.35 -5.87 8.21
C ASN A 21 7.50 -6.80 7.81
N LEU A 22 7.27 -7.75 6.91
CA LEU A 22 8.33 -8.63 6.38
C LEU A 22 9.40 -7.85 5.62
N LEU A 23 9.02 -6.82 4.87
CA LEU A 23 9.95 -5.93 4.18
C LEU A 23 10.79 -5.13 5.17
N LEU A 24 10.16 -4.53 6.20
CA LEU A 24 10.87 -3.82 7.25
C LEU A 24 11.85 -4.73 8.01
N LEU A 25 11.41 -5.95 8.34
CA LEU A 25 12.25 -6.97 8.95
C LEU A 25 13.44 -7.35 8.05
N SER A 26 13.20 -7.55 6.75
CA SER A 26 14.26 -7.89 5.80
C SER A 26 15.29 -6.77 5.69
N VAL A 27 14.85 -5.51 5.71
CA VAL A 27 15.76 -4.36 5.65
C VAL A 27 16.49 -4.13 6.98
N SER A 28 15.91 -4.51 8.11
CA SER A 28 16.60 -4.52 9.42
C SER A 28 17.86 -5.40 9.36
N PHE A 29 17.77 -6.60 8.79
CA PHE A 29 18.95 -7.47 8.61
C PHE A 29 20.04 -6.85 7.73
N ILE A 30 19.66 -6.11 6.68
CA ILE A 30 20.61 -5.49 5.75
C ILE A 30 21.28 -4.26 6.39
N SER A 31 20.48 -3.43 7.06
CA SER A 31 20.95 -2.19 7.69
C SER A 31 21.62 -2.40 9.04
N GLN A 32 21.54 -3.61 9.62
CA GLN A 32 22.00 -3.92 10.96
C GLN A 32 21.44 -2.96 12.03
N SER A 33 20.24 -2.44 11.79
CA SER A 33 19.56 -1.48 12.65
C SER A 33 18.27 -2.08 13.19
N ASP A 34 18.03 -1.88 14.48
CA ASP A 34 16.77 -2.21 15.16
C ASP A 34 15.61 -1.31 14.68
N GLN A 35 15.95 -0.12 14.14
CA GLN A 35 15.01 0.84 13.55
C GLN A 35 15.46 1.19 12.13
N PRO A 36 15.31 0.26 11.17
CA PRO A 36 15.79 0.46 9.80
C PRO A 36 15.13 1.67 9.11
N ILE A 37 13.95 2.09 9.59
CA ILE A 37 13.18 3.20 9.03
C ILE A 37 13.80 4.59 9.30
N ASP A 38 14.77 4.68 10.22
CA ASP A 38 15.60 5.87 10.49
C ASP A 38 16.40 6.31 9.26
N HIS A 39 16.74 5.35 8.40
CA HIS A 39 17.42 5.63 7.16
C HIS A 39 16.41 6.07 6.09
N TRP A 40 16.55 7.31 5.61
CA TRP A 40 15.67 7.90 4.59
C TRP A 40 15.49 7.02 3.34
N TRP A 41 16.52 6.29 2.94
CA TRP A 41 16.50 5.41 1.77
C TRP A 41 15.67 4.14 1.99
N VAL A 42 15.60 3.64 3.23
CA VAL A 42 14.81 2.45 3.59
C VAL A 42 13.33 2.72 3.40
N GLY A 43 12.84 3.85 3.92
CA GLY A 43 11.44 4.26 3.74
C GLY A 43 11.04 4.33 2.26
N THR A 44 11.95 4.83 1.42
CA THR A 44 11.71 4.95 -0.03
C THR A 44 11.63 3.57 -0.70
N ILE A 45 12.58 2.67 -0.42
CA ILE A 45 12.58 1.31 -0.98
C ILE A 45 11.33 0.54 -0.54
N VAL A 46 11.01 0.58 0.76
CA VAL A 46 9.82 -0.10 1.29
C VAL A 46 8.55 0.48 0.68
N ALA A 47 8.44 1.81 0.55
CA ALA A 47 7.30 2.45 -0.08
C ALA A 47 7.10 2.01 -1.54
N ILE A 48 8.18 1.90 -2.32
CA ILE A 48 8.13 1.40 -3.71
C ILE A 48 7.64 -0.04 -3.77
N LEU A 49 8.20 -0.92 -2.91
CA LEU A 49 7.82 -2.33 -2.88
C LEU A 49 6.37 -2.51 -2.42
N VAL A 50 5.94 -1.77 -1.39
CA VAL A 50 4.55 -1.77 -0.91
C VAL A 50 3.60 -1.24 -1.98
N ALA A 51 3.97 -0.18 -2.71
CA ALA A 51 3.20 0.32 -3.84
C ALA A 51 3.06 -0.74 -4.95
N PHE A 52 4.12 -1.49 -5.23
CA PHE A 52 4.10 -2.62 -6.18
C PHE A 52 3.14 -3.73 -5.73
N PHE A 53 3.18 -4.16 -4.47
CA PHE A 53 2.24 -5.17 -3.96
C PHE A 53 0.80 -4.66 -3.94
N SER A 54 0.60 -3.40 -3.56
CA SER A 54 -0.71 -2.75 -3.58
C SER A 54 -1.29 -2.72 -5.00
N TRP A 55 -0.47 -2.35 -5.98
CA TRP A 55 -0.83 -2.45 -7.40
C TRP A 55 -1.19 -3.89 -7.82
N LEU A 56 -0.37 -4.87 -7.44
CA LEU A 56 -0.58 -6.28 -7.80
C LEU A 56 -1.91 -6.82 -7.22
N PHE A 57 -2.24 -6.47 -5.98
CA PHE A 57 -3.50 -6.86 -5.36
C PHE A 57 -4.69 -6.15 -5.98
N ALA A 58 -4.54 -4.86 -6.30
CA ALA A 58 -5.57 -4.11 -7.00
C ALA A 58 -5.85 -4.72 -8.38
N ARG A 59 -4.82 -5.17 -9.12
CA ARG A 59 -5.02 -5.87 -10.40
C ARG A 59 -5.89 -7.11 -10.26
N ARG A 60 -5.73 -7.90 -9.19
CA ARG A 60 -6.57 -9.08 -8.93
C ARG A 60 -8.01 -8.75 -8.53
N LEU A 61 -8.27 -7.51 -8.12
CA LEU A 61 -9.60 -7.01 -7.84
C LEU A 61 -10.28 -6.36 -9.05
N HIS A 62 -9.56 -6.21 -10.17
CA HIS A 62 -10.06 -5.65 -11.43
C HIS A 62 -10.90 -4.36 -11.25
N PRO A 63 -10.32 -3.27 -10.70
CA PRO A 63 -11.04 -2.01 -10.56
C PRO A 63 -11.48 -1.50 -11.93
N THR A 64 -12.75 -1.15 -12.05
CA THR A 64 -13.32 -0.64 -13.32
C THR A 64 -13.11 0.86 -13.48
N THR A 65 -12.83 1.58 -12.37
CA THR A 65 -12.63 3.03 -12.37
C THR A 65 -11.46 3.45 -11.49
N SER A 66 -10.84 4.59 -11.80
CA SER A 66 -9.79 5.21 -10.98
C SER A 66 -10.28 5.51 -9.55
N LYS A 67 -11.55 5.90 -9.38
CA LYS A 67 -12.16 6.16 -8.08
C LYS A 67 -12.23 4.87 -7.24
N GLN A 68 -12.59 3.75 -7.85
CA GLN A 68 -12.64 2.45 -7.16
C GLN A 68 -11.23 1.97 -6.77
N ALA A 69 -10.26 2.12 -7.67
CA ALA A 69 -8.86 1.81 -7.37
C ALA A 69 -8.33 2.64 -6.19
N LEU A 70 -8.55 3.97 -6.21
CA LEU A 70 -8.19 4.85 -5.12
C LEU A 70 -8.86 4.43 -3.81
N THR A 71 -10.15 4.09 -3.87
CA THR A 71 -10.91 3.62 -2.69
C THR A 71 -10.25 2.39 -2.05
N TYR A 72 -9.82 1.41 -2.85
CA TYR A 72 -9.11 0.24 -2.32
C TYR A 72 -7.79 0.62 -1.65
N GLY A 73 -6.98 1.46 -2.31
CA GLY A 73 -5.73 1.95 -1.76
C GLY A 73 -5.92 2.72 -0.45
N THR A 74 -6.92 3.62 -0.40
CA THR A 74 -7.27 4.37 0.80
C THR A 74 -7.70 3.45 1.94
N ILE A 75 -8.56 2.45 1.67
CA ILE A 75 -8.95 1.46 2.67
C ILE A 75 -7.71 0.75 3.22
N TRP A 76 -6.80 0.30 2.36
CA TRP A 76 -5.60 -0.41 2.80
C TRP A 76 -4.63 0.48 3.58
N ALA A 77 -4.46 1.75 3.18
CA ALA A 77 -3.65 2.70 3.93
C ALA A 77 -4.23 2.97 5.32
N ILE A 78 -5.55 3.16 5.42
CA ILE A 78 -6.25 3.32 6.70
C ILE A 78 -6.12 2.05 7.56
N MET A 79 -6.25 0.87 6.97
CA MET A 79 -6.05 -0.39 7.68
C MET A 79 -4.60 -0.51 8.20
N LEU A 80 -3.60 -0.22 7.37
CA LEU A 80 -2.20 -0.25 7.77
C LEU A 80 -1.95 0.69 8.96
N ALA A 81 -2.38 1.95 8.84
CA ALA A 81 -2.24 2.95 9.89
C ALA A 81 -2.98 2.54 11.17
N GLY A 82 -4.23 2.06 11.04
CA GLY A 82 -5.06 1.62 12.16
C GLY A 82 -4.44 0.43 12.91
N ILE A 83 -3.98 -0.60 12.20
CA ILE A 83 -3.33 -1.75 12.81
C ILE A 83 -2.02 -1.34 13.49
N LEU A 84 -1.20 -0.51 12.83
CA LEU A 84 0.04 0.01 13.42
C LEU A 84 -0.24 0.80 14.70
N LEU A 85 -1.28 1.63 14.74
CA LEU A 85 -1.66 2.37 15.94
C LEU A 85 -2.14 1.46 17.07
N ILE A 86 -2.95 0.45 16.76
CA ILE A 86 -3.41 -0.55 17.75
C ILE A 86 -2.23 -1.26 18.40
N ILE A 87 -1.15 -1.52 17.66
CA ILE A 87 0.07 -2.16 18.18
C ILE A 87 0.98 -1.15 18.88
N ALA A 88 1.12 0.07 18.33
CA ALA A 88 2.10 1.05 18.80
C ALA A 88 1.69 1.74 20.12
N ILE A 89 0.40 1.99 20.33
CA ILE A 89 -0.13 2.62 21.55
C ILE A 89 0.23 1.80 22.81
N PRO A 90 -0.14 0.51 22.92
CA PRO A 90 0.19 -0.29 24.10
C PRO A 90 1.70 -0.49 24.27
N ASN A 91 2.46 -0.52 23.17
CA ASN A 91 3.91 -0.72 23.18
C ASN A 91 4.72 0.57 23.37
N LYS A 92 4.07 1.73 23.53
CA LYS A 92 4.73 3.06 23.65
C LYS A 92 5.67 3.40 22.48
N THR A 93 5.40 2.85 21.29
CA THR A 93 6.21 3.05 20.07
C THR A 93 5.52 3.95 19.04
N THR A 94 4.61 4.82 19.48
CA THR A 94 3.87 5.75 18.60
C THR A 94 4.78 6.70 17.82
N SER A 95 6.01 6.95 18.29
CA SER A 95 7.04 7.70 17.56
C SER A 95 7.42 7.06 16.22
N ILE A 96 7.27 5.74 16.06
CA ILE A 96 7.54 5.06 14.78
C ILE A 96 6.48 5.43 13.73
N VAL A 97 5.24 5.68 14.18
CA VAL A 97 4.11 6.03 13.31
C VAL A 97 4.05 7.53 13.01
N PHE A 98 4.34 8.38 14.01
CA PHE A 98 4.20 9.84 13.88
C PHE A 98 5.53 10.61 13.82
N GLY A 99 6.64 10.02 14.26
CA GLY A 99 7.95 10.67 14.29
C GLY A 99 8.80 10.43 13.04
N GLN A 100 8.40 9.47 12.19
CA GLN A 100 9.17 9.04 11.02
C GLN A 100 8.45 9.46 9.74
N TRP A 101 8.98 10.47 9.06
CA TRP A 101 8.36 10.97 7.83
C TRP A 101 8.32 9.90 6.72
N SER A 102 9.30 9.00 6.72
CA SER A 102 9.43 7.83 5.84
C SER A 102 8.24 6.88 5.95
N THR A 103 7.62 6.76 7.13
CA THR A 103 6.39 5.96 7.33
C THR A 103 5.23 6.49 6.49
N TYR A 104 5.13 7.80 6.30
CA TYR A 104 4.08 8.39 5.44
C TYR A 104 4.26 8.03 3.97
N LEU A 105 5.50 7.84 3.48
CA LEU A 105 5.73 7.35 2.12
C LEU A 105 5.13 5.98 1.90
N ILE A 106 5.17 5.10 2.91
CA ILE A 106 4.57 3.77 2.85
C ILE A 106 3.04 3.87 2.72
N PHE A 107 2.40 4.77 3.46
CA PHE A 107 0.97 5.02 3.35
C PHE A 107 0.59 5.59 1.99
N VAL A 108 1.35 6.56 1.48
CA VAL A 108 1.14 7.13 0.14
C VAL A 108 1.33 6.05 -0.93
N GLY A 109 2.39 5.26 -0.86
CA GLY A 109 2.64 4.15 -1.78
C GLY A 109 1.52 3.11 -1.77
N THR A 110 1.03 2.75 -0.58
CA THR A 110 -0.12 1.85 -0.39
C THR A 110 -1.37 2.42 -1.06
N ALA A 111 -1.65 3.71 -0.87
CA ALA A 111 -2.84 4.36 -1.41
C ALA A 111 -2.78 4.58 -2.94
N MET A 112 -1.59 4.88 -3.47
CA MET A 112 -1.39 5.21 -4.88
C MET A 112 -1.15 4.00 -5.77
N GLY A 113 -0.56 2.91 -5.25
CA GLY A 113 -0.30 1.68 -6.02
C GLY A 113 -1.49 1.18 -6.86
N PRO A 114 -2.73 1.15 -6.31
CA PRO A 114 -3.90 0.68 -7.05
C PRO A 114 -4.26 1.53 -8.27
N LEU A 115 -3.92 2.82 -8.30
CA LEU A 115 -4.19 3.70 -9.44
C LEU A 115 -3.49 3.24 -10.72
N LEU A 116 -2.37 2.52 -10.58
CA LEU A 116 -1.61 1.94 -11.69
C LEU A 116 -2.23 0.64 -12.21
N ALA A 117 -3.23 0.07 -11.52
CA ALA A 117 -3.86 -1.20 -11.87
C ALA A 117 -5.02 -1.05 -12.86
N LYS A 118 -5.40 0.19 -13.21
CA LYS A 118 -6.50 0.46 -14.15
C LYS A 118 -6.18 -0.08 -15.55
N PRO A 119 -7.16 -0.66 -16.26
CA PRO A 119 -7.05 -0.80 -17.70
C PRO A 119 -6.86 0.58 -18.30
N LYS A 120 -5.82 0.74 -19.13
CA LYS A 120 -5.68 1.94 -19.97
C LYS A 120 -6.96 2.02 -20.80
N PRO A 121 -7.69 3.16 -20.84
CA PRO A 121 -8.80 3.29 -21.78
C PRO A 121 -8.24 2.95 -23.16
N ALA A 122 -8.82 1.96 -23.83
CA ALA A 122 -8.44 1.63 -25.19
C ALA A 122 -8.53 2.93 -25.98
N ALA A 123 -7.41 3.35 -26.57
CA ALA A 123 -7.41 4.47 -27.48
C ALA A 123 -8.55 4.21 -28.47
N GLN A 124 -9.56 5.06 -28.47
CA GLN A 124 -10.65 5.00 -29.43
C GLN A 124 -9.99 4.89 -30.79
N ASN A 125 -10.20 3.78 -31.48
CA ASN A 125 -9.89 3.65 -32.88
C ASN A 125 -10.62 4.79 -33.58
N THR A 126 -9.91 5.89 -33.84
CA THR A 126 -10.27 6.87 -34.86
C THR A 126 -10.13 6.18 -36.21
N ASN A 127 -11.07 5.27 -36.49
CA ASN A 127 -11.49 5.00 -37.85
C ASN A 127 -12.22 6.26 -38.33
N VAL A 128 -11.44 7.26 -38.75
CA VAL A 128 -11.95 8.28 -39.65
C VAL A 128 -11.91 7.63 -41.02
N SER A 129 -13.01 6.98 -41.40
CA SER A 129 -13.27 6.73 -42.82
C SER A 129 -13.50 8.08 -43.48
N LYS A 130 -12.67 8.42 -44.47
CA LYS A 130 -13.07 9.22 -45.63
C LYS A 130 -12.13 8.85 -46.78
#